data_AF-A0AAU6EJ51-F1
#
_entry.id   AF-A0AAU6EJ51-F1
#
_cell.length_a   1.000
_cell.length_b   1.000
_cell.length_c   1.000
_cell.angle_alpha   90.00
_cell.angle_beta   90.00
_cell.angle_gamma   90.00
#
_symmetry.space_group_name_H-M   'P 1'
#
loop_
_entity.id
_entity.type
_entity.pdbx_description
1 polymer ?
#
loop_
_entity_poly.entity_id
_entity_poly.type
_entity_poly.pdbx_seq_one_letter_code
_entity_poly.pdbx_strand_id
1 'polypeptide(L)'
;MAARDHELLHAAKRIAAALGRTPDEVMRRVVELGRGDRVDWSSSELLLCALAQLAAERPIPSGAGGRAATIENIEAPSLGVTPGRPVSTETEEGDIT
;
A
#
# COMPACT_ATOMS: atom_id res chain seq x y z
N MET A 1 23.22 1.78 -26.38
CA MET A 1 23.38 1.38 -24.96
C MET A 1 23.07 2.54 -24.01
N ALA A 2 23.71 3.71 -24.16
CA ALA A 2 23.51 4.87 -23.28
C ALA A 2 22.06 5.36 -23.09
N ALA A 3 21.20 5.27 -24.12
CA ALA A 3 19.79 5.66 -24.00
C ALA A 3 19.02 4.78 -23.00
N ARG A 4 19.30 3.46 -23.00
CA ARG A 4 18.64 2.49 -22.12
C ARG A 4 19.05 2.72 -20.65
N ASP A 5 20.32 3.02 -20.42
CA ASP A 5 20.81 3.31 -19.06
C ASP A 5 20.23 4.63 -18.53
N HIS A 6 20.06 5.62 -19.42
CA HIS A 6 19.42 6.88 -19.08
C HIS A 6 17.94 6.70 -18.73
N GLU A 7 17.19 5.92 -19.51
CA GLU A 7 15.79 5.59 -19.23
C GLU A 7 15.65 4.82 -17.91
N LEU A 8 16.55 3.88 -17.65
CA LEU A 8 16.57 3.13 -16.39
C LEU A 8 16.83 4.05 -15.19
N LEU A 9 17.82 4.94 -15.29
CA LEU A 9 18.09 5.92 -14.23
C LEU A 9 16.90 6.86 -14.01
N HIS A 10 16.24 7.28 -15.08
CA HIS A 10 15.05 8.11 -14.99
C HIS A 10 13.89 7.36 -14.32
N ALA A 11 13.65 6.09 -14.68
CA ALA A 11 12.67 5.25 -14.03
C ALA A 11 12.98 5.01 -12.56
N ALA A 12 14.24 4.71 -12.22
CA ALA A 12 14.71 4.51 -10.85
C ALA A 12 14.45 5.73 -9.96
N LYS A 13 14.71 6.95 -10.47
CA LYS A 13 14.40 8.20 -9.76
C LYS A 13 12.91 8.35 -9.46
N ARG A 14 12.05 8.03 -10.43
CA ARG A 14 10.58 8.09 -10.24
C ARG A 14 10.09 7.06 -9.24
N ILE A 15 10.64 5.84 -9.26
CA ILE A 15 10.31 4.78 -8.30
C ILE A 15 10.76 5.19 -6.90
N ALA A 16 12.00 5.68 -6.74
CA ALA A 16 12.50 6.16 -5.45
C ALA A 16 11.60 7.24 -4.84
N ALA A 17 11.20 8.23 -5.65
CA ALA A 17 10.27 9.27 -5.24
C ALA A 17 8.89 8.71 -4.81
N ALA A 18 8.35 7.73 -5.55
CA ALA A 18 7.09 7.06 -5.20
C ALA A 18 7.18 6.25 -3.90
N LEU A 19 8.37 5.74 -3.57
CA LEU A 19 8.66 5.06 -2.30
C LEU A 19 8.93 6.04 -1.14
N GLY A 20 8.92 7.36 -1.39
CA GLY A 20 9.29 8.37 -0.40
C GLY A 20 10.78 8.35 -0.03
N ARG A 21 11.64 7.82 -0.92
CA ARG A 21 13.09 7.70 -0.71
C ARG A 21 13.84 8.74 -1.52
N THR A 22 14.95 9.19 -0.96
CA THR A 22 15.89 10.09 -1.62
C THR A 22 16.82 9.32 -2.56
N PRO A 23 17.34 9.96 -3.62
CA PRO A 23 18.35 9.35 -4.49
C PRO A 23 19.58 8.86 -3.72
N ASP A 24 19.97 9.58 -2.66
CA ASP A 24 21.13 9.23 -1.84
C ASP A 24 20.92 7.94 -1.03
N GLU A 25 19.71 7.71 -0.51
CA GLU A 25 19.35 6.43 0.14
C GLU A 25 19.46 5.26 -0.85
N VAL A 26 18.99 5.44 -2.08
CA VAL A 26 19.08 4.42 -3.13
C VAL A 26 20.54 4.14 -3.48
N MET A 27 21.34 5.19 -3.71
CA MET A 27 22.76 5.05 -4.06
C MET A 27 23.58 4.42 -2.93
N ARG A 28 23.28 4.76 -1.67
CA ARG A 28 23.90 4.12 -0.51
C ARG A 28 23.66 2.61 -0.53
N ARG A 29 22.41 2.18 -0.75
CA ARG A 29 22.06 0.76 -0.82
C ARG A 29 22.73 0.06 -2.00
N VAL A 30 22.85 0.72 -3.16
CA VAL A 30 23.61 0.20 -4.32
C VAL A 30 25.07 -0.07 -3.95
N VAL A 31 25.72 0.88 -3.27
CA VAL A 31 27.12 0.74 -2.84
C VAL A 31 27.28 -0.37 -1.79
N GLU A 32 26.35 -0.48 -0.83
CA GLU A 32 26.33 -1.56 0.15
C GLU A 32 26.22 -2.93 -0.53
N LEU A 33 25.33 -3.07 -1.53
CA LEU A 33 25.19 -4.30 -2.30
C LEU A 33 26.45 -4.63 -3.11
N GLY A 34 27.07 -3.63 -3.75
CA GLY A 34 28.29 -3.81 -4.54
C GLY A 34 29.53 -4.15 -3.71
N ARG A 35 29.51 -3.91 -2.39
CA ARG A 35 30.59 -4.30 -1.46
C ARG A 35 30.41 -5.68 -0.83
N GLY A 36 29.20 -6.25 -0.91
CA GLY A 36 28.89 -7.59 -0.41
C GLY A 36 29.13 -8.69 -1.46
N ASP A 37 28.37 -9.77 -1.40
CA ASP A 37 28.51 -10.95 -2.29
C ASP A 37 28.13 -10.69 -3.78
N ARG A 38 27.90 -9.43 -4.18
CA ARG A 38 27.36 -9.06 -5.50
C ARG A 38 28.30 -8.17 -6.31
N VAL A 39 29.61 -8.35 -6.14
CA VAL A 39 30.65 -7.58 -6.85
C VAL A 39 30.55 -7.74 -8.38
N ASP A 40 30.09 -8.89 -8.86
CA ASP A 40 30.00 -9.20 -10.30
C ASP A 40 28.72 -8.65 -10.97
N TRP A 41 27.84 -8.01 -10.21
CA TRP A 41 26.56 -7.52 -10.74
C TRP A 41 26.74 -6.22 -11.50
N SER A 42 25.99 -6.05 -12.58
CA SER A 42 25.96 -4.78 -13.30
C SER A 42 25.33 -3.67 -12.44
N SER A 43 25.68 -2.42 -12.71
CA SER A 43 25.11 -1.25 -12.02
C SER A 43 23.58 -1.22 -12.09
N SER A 44 23.00 -1.68 -13.21
CA SER A 44 21.55 -1.78 -13.40
C SER A 44 20.92 -2.82 -12.47
N GLU A 45 21.54 -3.97 -12.29
CA GLU A 45 21.06 -5.03 -11.41
C GLU A 45 21.14 -4.61 -9.94
N LEU A 46 22.26 -3.98 -9.54
CA LEU A 46 22.41 -3.44 -8.20
C LEU A 46 21.35 -2.36 -7.92
N LEU A 47 21.08 -1.48 -8.87
CA LEU A 47 20.06 -0.42 -8.76
C LEU A 47 18.64 -0.99 -8.60
N LEU A 48 18.27 -1.96 -9.44
CA LEU A 48 16.96 -2.61 -9.36
C LEU A 48 16.80 -3.39 -8.05
N CYS A 49 17.86 -4.08 -7.61
CA CYS A 49 17.84 -4.81 -6.34
C CYS A 49 17.73 -3.86 -5.14
N ALA A 50 18.47 -2.75 -5.15
CA ALA A 50 18.38 -1.72 -4.11
C ALA A 50 16.96 -1.15 -3.99
N LEU A 51 16.33 -0.80 -5.12
CA LEU A 51 14.95 -0.32 -5.14
C LEU A 51 13.96 -1.38 -4.63
N ALA A 52 14.15 -2.65 -4.99
CA ALA A 52 13.31 -3.73 -4.51
C ALA A 52 13.42 -3.93 -2.99
N GLN A 53 14.64 -3.85 -2.43
CA GLN A 53 14.85 -3.92 -0.98
C GLN A 53 14.22 -2.73 -0.26
N LEU A 54 14.40 -1.51 -0.78
CA LEU A 54 13.80 -0.30 -0.20
C LEU A 54 12.27 -0.31 -0.27
N ALA A 55 11.69 -0.94 -1.29
CA ALA A 55 10.25 -1.14 -1.39
C ALA A 55 9.74 -2.20 -0.39
N ALA A 56 10.53 -3.24 -0.12
CA ALA A 56 10.22 -4.27 0.87
C ALA A 56 10.39 -3.77 2.31
N GLU A 57 11.27 -2.79 2.52
CA GLU A 57 11.35 -2.02 3.75
C GLU A 57 10.11 -1.13 3.86
N ARG A 58 9.02 -1.73 4.37
CA ARG A 58 7.78 -1.07 4.73
C ARG A 58 8.12 0.31 5.31
N PRO A 59 7.49 1.41 4.84
CA PRO A 59 7.64 2.69 5.52
C PRO A 59 7.28 2.41 6.98
N ILE A 60 8.26 2.54 7.88
CA ILE A 60 7.93 2.66 9.29
C ILE A 60 7.05 3.90 9.30
N PRO A 61 5.75 3.81 9.63
CA PRO A 61 4.95 5.02 9.76
C PRO A 61 5.67 5.84 10.84
N SER A 62 6.40 6.86 10.42
CA SER A 62 6.96 7.84 11.32
C SER A 62 5.78 8.33 12.13
N GLY A 63 5.79 8.05 13.43
CA GLY A 63 4.61 8.12 14.28
C GLY A 63 3.92 9.47 14.19
N ALA A 64 2.94 9.58 13.31
CA ALA A 64 1.70 10.26 13.64
C ALA A 64 1.04 9.37 14.69
N GLY A 65 1.17 9.77 15.96
CA GLY A 65 0.38 9.20 17.04
C GLY A 65 -1.10 9.22 16.63
N GLY A 66 -1.66 8.04 16.40
CA GLY A 66 -2.97 7.93 15.79
C GLY A 66 -3.33 6.46 15.61
N ARG A 67 -3.60 5.81 16.74
CA ARG A 67 -4.54 4.69 16.94
C ARG A 67 -4.93 3.95 15.65
N ALA A 68 -4.50 2.69 15.56
CA ALA A 68 -4.98 1.72 14.57
C ALA A 68 -6.51 1.80 14.45
N ALA A 69 -6.99 2.37 13.35
CA ALA A 69 -8.36 2.17 12.93
C ALA A 69 -8.39 0.81 12.23
N THR A 70 -8.87 -0.19 12.98
CA THR A 70 -9.47 -1.39 12.44
C THR A 70 -10.29 -1.02 11.20
N ILE A 71 -9.95 -1.58 10.05
CA ILE A 71 -10.82 -1.52 8.87
C ILE A 71 -11.97 -2.47 9.17
N GLU A 72 -12.99 -1.97 9.87
CA GLU A 72 -14.27 -2.65 9.98
C GLU A 72 -14.99 -2.50 8.63
N ASN A 73 -15.21 -3.65 8.00
CA ASN A 73 -16.36 -3.99 7.19
C ASN A 73 -16.81 -2.93 6.16
N ILE A 74 -16.27 -3.02 4.94
CA ILE A 74 -16.87 -2.37 3.78
C ILE A 74 -18.16 -3.14 3.47
N GLU A 75 -19.28 -2.65 4.00
CA GLU A 75 -20.61 -3.10 3.66
C GLU A 75 -20.83 -2.84 2.15
N ALA A 76 -21.08 -3.91 1.39
CA ALA A 76 -21.39 -3.81 -0.02
C ALA A 76 -22.72 -3.05 -0.21
N PRO A 77 -22.81 -2.07 -1.13
CA PRO A 77 -24.05 -1.34 -1.34
C PRO A 77 -25.07 -2.25 -2.02
N SER A 78 -26.03 -2.78 -1.27
CA SER A 78 -27.20 -3.43 -1.83
C SER A 78 -28.23 -2.36 -2.22
N LEU A 79 -28.17 -1.93 -3.48
CA LEU A 79 -29.20 -1.10 -4.10
C LEU A 79 -30.45 -1.96 -4.37
N GLY A 80 -31.54 -1.64 -3.66
CA GLY A 80 -32.91 -1.95 -4.09
C GLY A 80 -33.60 -3.13 -3.41
N VAL A 81 -34.32 -2.86 -2.32
CA VAL A 81 -35.63 -3.50 -2.08
C VAL A 81 -36.54 -2.53 -1.32
N THR A 82 -37.77 -2.41 -1.78
CA THR A 82 -38.83 -1.50 -1.30
C THR A 82 -39.27 -1.82 0.14
N PRO A 83 -39.72 -0.82 0.94
CA PRO A 83 -40.20 -1.11 2.29
C PRO A 83 -41.59 -1.78 2.21
N GLY A 84 -41.59 -3.11 2.33
CA GLY A 84 -42.78 -3.88 2.67
C GLY A 84 -43.24 -3.52 4.08
N ARG A 85 -44.41 -2.89 4.16
CA ARG A 85 -45.21 -2.66 5.37
C ARG A 85 -45.51 -3.99 6.07
N PRO A 86 -45.15 -4.19 7.35
CA PRO A 86 -45.80 -5.20 8.16
C PRO A 86 -47.04 -4.60 8.82
N VAL A 87 -48.20 -5.13 8.44
CA VAL A 87 -49.47 -5.00 9.17
C VAL A 87 -49.54 -6.13 10.20
N SER A 88 -50.23 -5.85 11.30
CA SER A 88 -50.70 -6.74 12.37
C SER A 88 -49.78 -6.84 13.60
N THR A 89 -50.04 -5.96 14.57
CA THR A 89 -49.97 -6.33 15.99
C THR A 89 -51.39 -6.39 16.51
N GLU A 90 -51.74 -7.57 16.99
CA GLU A 90 -52.97 -7.92 17.70
C GLU A 90 -53.22 -6.95 18.87
N THR A 91 -54.44 -6.43 18.97
CA THR A 91 -54.96 -5.82 20.20
C THR A 91 -55.99 -6.79 20.75
N GLU A 92 -55.55 -7.55 21.74
CA GLU A 92 -56.39 -8.20 22.75
C GLU A 92 -57.15 -7.10 23.52
N GLU A 93 -58.47 -7.20 23.64
CA GLU A 93 -59.15 -7.37 24.93
C GLU A 93 -60.66 -7.52 24.68
N GLY A 94 -61.16 -8.70 25.03
CA GLY A 94 -62.58 -9.03 25.02
C GLY A 94 -63.29 -8.46 26.24
N ASP A 95 -64.48 -7.95 25.97
CA ASP A 95 -65.53 -7.51 26.87
C ASP A 95 -65.76 -8.48 28.06
N ILE A 96 -65.67 -7.95 29.28
CA ILE A 96 -66.19 -8.59 30.49
C ILE A 96 -67.63 -8.13 30.73
N THR A 97 -68.60 -9.01 30.48
CA THR A 97 -69.94 -8.95 31.09
C THR A 97 -70.34 -10.33 31.58
#